data_AF-A0A9C8NX56-F1
#
_entry.id   AF-A0A9C8NX56-F1
#
_cell.length_a   1.000
_cell.length_b   1.000
_cell.length_c   1.000
_cell.angle_alpha   90.00
_cell.angle_beta   90.00
_cell.angle_gamma   90.00
#
_symmetry.space_group_name_H-M   'P 1'
#
loop_
_entity.id
_entity.type
_entity.pdbx_description
1 polymer ?
#
loop_
_entity_poly.entity_id
_entity_poly.type
_entity_poly.pdbx_seq_one_letter_code
_entity_poly.pdbx_strand_id
1 'polypeptide(L)'
;MKRFLCVCACVLLVGSGVSLADFDVAPGWDLFVTQPGSTFMGYEWEGVPLGVFDFGGTIGVQPTDDVDTIMERIDPATVLGPSQTATIDIELVALQLQSIAPIDLGAGLDFHFVTLQPGNPSTGTMDITFDSGDGGMFDSIFNLFFDIRIGALNGPIIWSAPPNPFPPMVSVGNPWSRIPPDNGAVIIEGVNRFLKGPELRDWDFWPIGPLEHDATGAGHHVVETPEPATMSLLALGGLALLRRRRK
;
A
#
# COMPACT_ATOMS: atom_id res chain seq x y z
N MET A 1 6.33 9.25 79.09
CA MET A 1 5.40 8.89 77.99
C MET A 1 6.08 9.18 76.66
N LYS A 2 6.53 8.15 75.93
CA LYS A 2 7.00 8.28 74.53
C LYS A 2 6.41 7.10 73.75
N ARG A 3 5.47 7.38 72.85
CA ARG A 3 4.83 6.38 71.98
C ARG A 3 5.54 6.40 70.64
N PHE A 4 6.15 5.28 70.24
CA PHE A 4 6.67 5.06 68.91
C PHE A 4 5.51 4.64 67.98
N LEU A 5 5.26 5.42 66.94
CA LEU A 5 4.32 5.11 65.88
C LEU A 5 5.09 4.35 64.78
N CYS A 6 4.82 3.06 64.61
CA CYS A 6 5.37 2.25 63.54
C CYS A 6 4.47 2.42 62.31
N VAL A 7 4.94 3.16 61.30
CA VAL A 7 4.22 3.33 60.03
C VAL A 7 4.64 2.17 59.10
N CYS A 8 3.75 1.19 58.93
CA CYS A 8 3.90 0.18 57.89
C CYS A 8 3.61 0.81 56.53
N ALA A 9 4.64 0.97 55.71
CA ALA A 9 4.49 1.31 54.31
C ALA A 9 4.06 0.06 53.52
N CYS A 10 2.78 -0.02 53.15
CA CYS A 10 2.30 -0.99 52.17
C CYS A 10 2.69 -0.52 50.77
N VAL A 11 3.70 -1.15 50.17
CA VAL A 11 4.04 -1.00 48.76
C VAL A 11 2.98 -1.73 47.94
N LEU A 12 2.08 -0.99 47.31
CA LEU A 12 1.18 -1.51 46.27
C LEU A 12 2.01 -1.81 45.02
N LEU A 13 2.31 -3.10 44.80
CA LEU A 13 2.82 -3.61 43.54
C LEU A 13 1.69 -3.51 42.50
N VAL A 14 1.67 -2.42 41.73
CA VAL A 14 0.86 -2.35 40.52
C VAL A 14 1.51 -3.33 39.53
N GLY A 15 0.88 -4.50 39.36
CA GLY A 15 1.32 -5.47 38.37
C GLY A 15 1.23 -4.84 36.99
N SER A 16 2.37 -4.76 36.30
CA SER A 16 2.41 -4.44 34.88
C SER A 16 1.54 -5.45 34.14
N GLY A 17 0.42 -5.01 33.60
CA GLY A 17 -0.38 -5.85 32.71
C GLY A 17 0.50 -6.31 31.56
N VAL A 18 0.61 -7.61 31.36
CA VAL A 18 1.12 -8.17 30.12
C VAL A 18 0.15 -7.74 29.01
N SER A 19 0.61 -6.88 28.11
CA SER A 19 -0.12 -6.63 26.85
C SER A 19 -0.14 -7.95 26.10
N LEU A 20 -1.33 -8.46 25.79
CA LEU A 20 -1.45 -9.57 24.86
C LEU A 20 -1.01 -9.08 23.48
N ALA A 21 -0.24 -9.91 22.78
CA ALA A 21 0.03 -9.69 21.37
C ALA A 21 -1.30 -9.73 20.60
N ASP A 22 -1.50 -8.79 19.70
CA ASP A 22 -2.73 -8.64 18.92
C ASP A 22 -2.55 -9.33 17.57
N PHE A 23 -3.47 -10.23 17.28
CA PHE A 23 -3.37 -11.18 16.17
C PHE A 23 -4.49 -10.96 15.15
N ASP A 24 -4.83 -9.69 14.93
CA ASP A 24 -5.79 -9.28 13.93
C ASP A 24 -5.32 -8.10 13.08
N VAL A 25 -5.74 -8.08 11.83
CA VAL A 25 -5.57 -6.99 10.86
C VAL A 25 -6.97 -6.52 10.50
N ALA A 26 -7.20 -5.21 10.61
CA ALA A 26 -8.49 -4.62 10.27
C ALA A 26 -8.66 -4.46 8.74
N PRO A 27 -9.92 -4.40 8.26
CA PRO A 27 -10.21 -3.90 6.92
C PRO A 27 -9.60 -2.50 6.72
N GLY A 28 -9.26 -2.17 5.48
CA GLY A 28 -8.64 -0.90 5.14
C GLY A 28 -8.08 -0.92 3.73
N TRP A 29 -7.14 -0.03 3.43
CA TRP A 29 -6.55 0.05 2.09
C TRP A 29 -5.02 -0.02 2.15
N ASP A 30 -4.43 -0.60 1.11
CA ASP A 30 -3.00 -0.55 0.81
C ASP A 30 -2.77 0.41 -0.36
N LEU A 31 -1.82 1.32 -0.18
CA LEU A 31 -1.56 2.43 -1.10
C LEU A 31 -0.18 2.24 -1.71
N PHE A 32 -0.14 2.29 -3.03
CA PHE A 32 0.93 1.69 -3.80
C PHE A 32 1.44 2.64 -4.89
N VAL A 33 2.77 2.68 -5.05
CA VAL A 33 3.43 3.37 -6.15
C VAL A 33 4.31 2.46 -6.99
N THR A 34 4.02 2.48 -8.28
CA THR A 34 4.75 1.78 -9.32
C THR A 34 6.20 2.26 -9.35
N GLN A 35 7.13 1.32 -9.30
CA GLN A 35 8.55 1.64 -9.32
C GLN A 35 9.09 1.87 -10.73
N PRO A 36 10.18 2.64 -10.87
CA PRO A 36 10.93 2.70 -12.12
C PRO A 36 11.40 1.30 -12.55
N GLY A 37 11.15 0.95 -13.82
CA GLY A 37 11.52 -0.34 -14.39
C GLY A 37 10.46 -1.43 -14.26
N SER A 38 9.27 -1.13 -13.70
CA SER A 38 8.13 -2.05 -13.68
C SER A 38 7.68 -2.40 -15.09
N THR A 39 7.40 -3.68 -15.34
CA THR A 39 7.00 -4.16 -16.66
C THR A 39 5.63 -4.83 -16.68
N PHE A 40 4.68 -4.24 -17.39
CA PHE A 40 3.34 -4.79 -17.55
C PHE A 40 3.13 -5.23 -19.01
N MET A 41 2.70 -6.48 -19.20
CA MET A 41 2.60 -7.13 -20.51
C MET A 41 3.87 -7.01 -21.39
N GLY A 42 5.05 -7.09 -20.79
CA GLY A 42 6.34 -7.03 -21.50
C GLY A 42 6.77 -5.64 -21.97
N TYR A 43 6.08 -4.57 -21.58
CA TYR A 43 6.49 -3.18 -21.80
C TYR A 43 6.80 -2.51 -20.46
N GLU A 44 7.63 -1.47 -20.47
CA GLU A 44 7.92 -0.65 -19.28
C GLU A 44 6.82 0.40 -19.07
N TRP A 45 6.38 0.52 -17.82
CA TRP A 45 5.33 1.45 -17.41
C TRP A 45 5.76 2.26 -16.20
N GLU A 46 5.17 3.43 -16.06
CA GLU A 46 5.24 4.28 -14.88
C GLU A 46 3.84 4.50 -14.31
N GLY A 47 3.77 4.71 -13.00
CA GLY A 47 2.55 5.08 -12.31
C GLY A 47 2.10 6.49 -12.69
N VAL A 48 0.80 6.68 -12.88
CA VAL A 48 0.20 8.01 -12.99
C VAL A 48 -0.54 8.32 -11.69
N PRO A 49 -0.12 9.35 -10.93
CA PRO A 49 -0.75 9.68 -9.66
C PRO A 49 -2.28 9.86 -9.77
N LEU A 50 -3.02 9.26 -8.85
CA LEU A 50 -4.47 9.44 -8.71
C LEU A 50 -4.84 10.87 -8.33
N GLY A 51 -3.95 11.53 -7.56
CA GLY A 51 -4.15 12.86 -7.00
C GLY A 51 -5.12 12.87 -5.82
N VAL A 52 -6.34 12.37 -6.01
CA VAL A 52 -7.35 12.17 -4.97
C VAL A 52 -8.11 10.85 -5.18
N PHE A 53 -8.55 10.25 -4.09
CA PHE A 53 -9.41 9.07 -4.12
C PHE A 53 -10.53 9.18 -3.08
N ASP A 54 -11.73 8.69 -3.40
CA ASP A 54 -12.86 8.65 -2.48
C ASP A 54 -12.89 7.30 -1.77
N PHE A 55 -12.44 7.27 -0.51
CA PHE A 55 -12.47 6.08 0.33
C PHE A 55 -13.88 5.83 0.93
N GLY A 56 -14.84 6.70 0.62
CA GLY A 56 -16.23 6.56 1.05
C GLY A 56 -16.44 6.78 2.55
N GLY A 57 -17.67 6.50 2.99
CA GLY A 57 -18.06 6.56 4.39
C GLY A 57 -17.78 7.91 5.05
N THR A 58 -17.14 7.88 6.22
CA THR A 58 -16.75 9.08 6.98
C THR A 58 -15.36 9.61 6.62
N ILE A 59 -14.59 8.84 5.85
CA ILE A 59 -13.24 9.21 5.37
C ILE A 59 -13.37 10.18 4.19
N GLY A 60 -14.22 9.83 3.22
CA GLY A 60 -14.49 10.62 2.04
C GLY A 60 -13.28 10.76 1.11
N VAL A 61 -13.26 11.87 0.36
CA VAL A 61 -12.21 12.18 -0.61
C VAL A 61 -10.92 12.63 0.10
N GLN A 62 -9.83 11.93 -0.16
CA GLN A 62 -8.52 12.22 0.42
C GLN A 62 -7.46 12.42 -0.69
N PRO A 63 -6.46 13.30 -0.47
CA PRO A 63 -5.29 13.36 -1.35
C PRO A 63 -4.47 12.08 -1.20
N THR A 64 -3.96 11.55 -2.31
CA THR A 64 -3.22 10.28 -2.33
C THR A 64 -1.75 10.44 -2.73
N ASP A 65 -1.28 11.68 -2.87
CA ASP A 65 0.09 11.99 -3.33
C ASP A 65 0.41 11.25 -4.65
N ASP A 66 1.58 10.62 -4.75
CA ASP A 66 2.04 9.88 -5.93
C ASP A 66 1.36 8.53 -6.16
N VAL A 67 0.45 8.08 -5.27
CA VAL A 67 -0.22 6.77 -5.38
C VAL A 67 -0.92 6.60 -6.71
N ASP A 68 -0.64 5.49 -7.39
CA ASP A 68 -1.21 5.10 -8.68
C ASP A 68 -2.04 3.81 -8.62
N THR A 69 -1.91 3.06 -7.52
CA THR A 69 -2.55 1.77 -7.31
C THR A 69 -3.12 1.72 -5.89
N ILE A 70 -4.34 1.22 -5.72
CA ILE A 70 -4.98 1.04 -4.41
C ILE A 70 -5.62 -0.34 -4.35
N MET A 71 -5.30 -1.08 -3.29
CA MET A 71 -5.94 -2.36 -2.94
C MET A 71 -6.77 -2.16 -1.67
N GLU A 72 -7.98 -2.68 -1.64
CA GLU A 72 -8.83 -2.72 -0.45
C GLU A 72 -8.76 -4.11 0.20
N ARG A 73 -8.53 -4.12 1.51
CA ARG A 73 -8.75 -5.28 2.39
C ARG A 73 -10.18 -5.23 2.89
N ILE A 74 -11.02 -6.13 2.38
CA ILE A 74 -12.46 -6.12 2.64
C ILE A 74 -12.77 -6.69 4.02
N ASP A 75 -12.14 -7.83 4.34
CA ASP A 75 -12.39 -8.56 5.58
C ASP A 75 -11.29 -8.36 6.63
N PRO A 76 -11.63 -8.46 7.93
CA PRO A 76 -10.63 -8.54 8.98
C PRO A 76 -9.91 -9.90 8.93
N ALA A 77 -8.60 -9.88 9.13
CA ALA A 77 -7.82 -11.09 9.40
C ALA A 77 -7.75 -11.28 10.91
N THR A 78 -8.03 -12.45 11.48
CA THR A 78 -7.89 -12.69 12.92
C THR A 78 -7.47 -14.13 13.19
N VAL A 79 -6.43 -14.32 14.02
CA VAL A 79 -5.92 -15.63 14.43
C VAL A 79 -5.78 -15.73 15.95
N LEU A 80 -5.61 -16.94 16.49
CA LEU A 80 -5.54 -17.19 17.94
C LEU A 80 -4.12 -17.08 18.51
N GLY A 81 -3.10 -16.97 17.65
CA GLY A 81 -1.70 -16.92 18.05
C GLY A 81 -0.74 -16.95 16.87
N PRO A 82 0.57 -16.99 17.15
CA PRO A 82 1.61 -16.93 16.13
C PRO A 82 1.63 -18.20 15.25
N SER A 83 2.26 -18.05 14.08
CA SER A 83 2.36 -19.04 13.00
C SER A 83 1.01 -19.53 12.46
N GLN A 84 -0.05 -18.74 12.65
CA GLN A 84 -1.36 -18.98 12.07
C GLN A 84 -1.59 -18.01 10.91
N THR A 85 -2.40 -18.46 9.96
CA THR A 85 -2.76 -17.73 8.75
C THR A 85 -4.26 -17.47 8.76
N ALA A 86 -4.66 -16.27 8.39
CA ALA A 86 -6.03 -15.91 8.06
C ALA A 86 -6.11 -15.49 6.60
N THR A 87 -7.16 -15.92 5.91
CA THR A 87 -7.45 -15.52 4.53
C THR A 87 -8.52 -14.44 4.54
N ILE A 88 -8.30 -13.36 3.80
CA ILE A 88 -9.25 -12.24 3.65
C ILE A 88 -9.55 -11.99 2.17
N ASP A 89 -10.74 -11.47 1.89
CA ASP A 89 -11.07 -10.98 0.56
C ASP A 89 -10.41 -9.61 0.31
N ILE A 90 -9.92 -9.41 -0.92
CA ILE A 90 -9.30 -8.16 -1.38
C ILE A 90 -9.84 -7.72 -2.75
N GLU A 91 -9.78 -6.42 -3.03
CA GLU A 91 -10.12 -5.86 -4.33
C GLU A 91 -9.14 -4.76 -4.76
N LEU A 92 -8.64 -4.83 -6.00
CA LEU A 92 -7.89 -3.73 -6.59
C LEU A 92 -8.88 -2.69 -7.08
N VAL A 93 -8.95 -1.55 -6.39
CA VAL A 93 -9.97 -0.50 -6.57
C VAL A 93 -9.46 0.72 -7.33
N ALA A 94 -8.14 0.86 -7.49
CA ALA A 94 -7.54 1.84 -8.38
C ALA A 94 -6.27 1.30 -9.05
N LEU A 95 -6.08 1.65 -10.33
CA LEU A 95 -4.87 1.41 -11.11
C LEU A 95 -4.78 2.46 -12.22
N GLN A 96 -3.65 3.16 -12.30
CA GLN A 96 -3.36 4.10 -13.37
C GLN A 96 -1.89 4.00 -13.80
N LEU A 97 -1.63 3.42 -14.97
CA LEU A 97 -0.28 3.36 -15.53
C LEU A 97 -0.20 4.08 -16.88
N GLN A 98 0.99 4.53 -17.24
CA GLN A 98 1.34 5.06 -18.55
C GLN A 98 2.59 4.36 -19.08
N SER A 99 2.66 4.09 -20.39
CA SER A 99 3.89 3.60 -21.00
C SER A 99 4.99 4.66 -20.89
N ILE A 100 6.23 4.28 -20.57
CA ILE A 100 7.32 5.26 -20.41
C ILE A 100 7.75 5.90 -21.74
N ALA A 101 7.38 5.26 -22.85
CA ALA A 101 7.66 5.69 -24.21
C ALA A 101 6.46 5.37 -25.10
N PRO A 102 6.34 6.03 -26.27
CA PRO A 102 5.35 5.64 -27.26
C PRO A 102 5.60 4.20 -27.73
N ILE A 103 4.54 3.40 -27.72
CA ILE A 103 4.52 2.00 -28.17
C ILE A 103 3.37 1.81 -29.17
N ASP A 104 3.41 0.77 -29.99
CA ASP A 104 2.32 0.43 -30.91
C ASP A 104 1.67 -0.88 -30.47
N LEU A 105 0.46 -0.78 -29.91
CA LEU A 105 -0.36 -1.92 -29.48
C LEU A 105 -1.44 -2.27 -30.52
N GLY A 106 -1.22 -1.95 -31.79
CA GLY A 106 -2.16 -2.17 -32.88
C GLY A 106 -3.12 -0.99 -33.13
N ALA A 107 -2.85 0.16 -32.49
CA ALA A 107 -3.61 1.40 -32.65
C ALA A 107 -2.73 2.58 -33.12
N GLY A 108 -1.48 2.31 -33.51
CA GLY A 108 -0.49 3.30 -33.89
C GLY A 108 0.47 3.63 -32.74
N LEU A 109 1.58 4.29 -33.09
CA LEU A 109 2.63 4.67 -32.15
C LEU A 109 2.19 5.87 -31.29
N ASP A 110 1.90 5.64 -30.02
CA ASP A 110 1.51 6.68 -29.07
C ASP A 110 1.77 6.24 -27.61
N PHE A 111 1.55 7.12 -26.66
CA PHE A 111 1.47 6.77 -25.24
C PHE A 111 0.19 6.01 -24.96
N HIS A 112 0.34 4.93 -24.21
CA HIS A 112 -0.76 4.07 -23.80
C HIS A 112 -0.93 4.12 -22.30
N PHE A 113 -2.15 3.87 -21.85
CA PHE A 113 -2.54 3.96 -20.45
C PHE A 113 -3.28 2.69 -20.01
N VAL A 114 -3.03 2.23 -18.80
CA VAL A 114 -3.76 1.12 -18.17
C VAL A 114 -4.64 1.67 -17.06
N THR A 115 -5.92 1.31 -17.10
CA THR A 115 -6.90 1.64 -16.06
C THR A 115 -7.74 0.43 -15.72
N LEU A 116 -8.31 0.34 -14.52
CA LEU A 116 -9.29 -0.72 -14.23
C LEU A 116 -10.48 -0.68 -15.19
N GLN A 117 -11.00 -1.86 -15.52
CA GLN A 117 -12.16 -2.00 -16.39
C GLN A 117 -13.45 -1.73 -15.61
N PRO A 118 -14.27 -0.73 -15.98
CA PRO A 118 -15.52 -0.46 -15.28
C PRO A 118 -16.49 -1.66 -15.32
N GLY A 119 -17.11 -1.97 -14.18
CA GLY A 119 -18.11 -3.03 -14.06
C GLY A 119 -17.55 -4.45 -14.00
N ASN A 120 -16.22 -4.63 -13.97
CA ASN A 120 -15.56 -5.91 -13.77
C ASN A 120 -14.59 -5.78 -12.58
N PRO A 121 -15.06 -6.06 -11.34
CA PRO A 121 -14.25 -5.95 -10.13
C PRO A 121 -13.00 -6.84 -10.17
N SER A 122 -11.84 -6.28 -9.83
CA SER A 122 -10.57 -7.00 -9.78
C SER A 122 -10.38 -7.62 -8.39
N THR A 123 -11.10 -8.70 -8.12
CA THR A 123 -11.18 -9.33 -6.79
C THR A 123 -10.21 -10.50 -6.62
N GLY A 124 -9.85 -10.78 -5.38
CA GLY A 124 -9.00 -11.89 -5.01
C GLY A 124 -8.97 -12.16 -3.52
N THR A 125 -7.93 -12.85 -3.07
CA THR A 125 -7.71 -13.17 -1.66
C THR A 125 -6.28 -12.83 -1.24
N MET A 126 -6.11 -12.52 0.05
CA MET A 126 -4.81 -12.39 0.70
C MET A 126 -4.73 -13.34 1.89
N ASP A 127 -3.66 -14.12 1.95
CA ASP A 127 -3.32 -14.96 3.08
C ASP A 127 -2.32 -14.22 3.96
N ILE A 128 -2.72 -13.85 5.19
CA ILE A 128 -1.89 -13.13 6.15
C ILE A 128 -1.44 -14.11 7.24
N THR A 129 -0.14 -14.38 7.28
CA THR A 129 0.51 -15.20 8.30
C THR A 129 1.13 -14.32 9.38
N PHE A 130 0.80 -14.61 10.63
CA PHE A 130 1.31 -13.88 11.80
C PHE A 130 2.48 -14.62 12.41
N ASP A 131 3.72 -14.27 12.11
CA ASP A 131 4.88 -14.86 12.79
C ASP A 131 4.97 -14.40 14.25
N SER A 132 4.50 -13.18 14.52
CA SER A 132 4.36 -12.58 15.84
C SER A 132 3.17 -11.62 15.87
N GLY A 133 2.92 -10.95 17.01
CA GLY A 133 1.93 -9.85 17.05
C GLY A 133 2.35 -8.60 16.27
N ASP A 134 3.65 -8.48 15.94
CA ASP A 134 4.24 -7.29 15.34
C ASP A 134 4.41 -7.37 13.82
N GLY A 135 4.12 -8.53 13.22
CA GLY A 135 4.29 -8.77 11.79
C GLY A 135 4.40 -10.24 11.41
N GLY A 136 4.66 -10.47 10.12
CA GLY A 136 4.83 -11.80 9.54
C GLY A 136 4.93 -11.74 8.03
N MET A 137 4.28 -12.69 7.36
CA MET A 137 4.31 -12.85 5.90
C MET A 137 2.90 -12.77 5.32
N PHE A 138 2.78 -12.37 4.06
CA PHE A 138 1.54 -12.46 3.32
C PHE A 138 1.75 -12.87 1.87
N ASP A 139 0.75 -13.57 1.35
CA ASP A 139 0.61 -13.93 -0.06
C ASP A 139 -0.68 -13.31 -0.58
N SER A 140 -0.72 -12.91 -1.85
CA SER A 140 -1.94 -12.36 -2.46
C SER A 140 -2.13 -12.89 -3.87
N ILE A 141 -3.40 -13.12 -4.23
CA ILE A 141 -3.81 -13.59 -5.54
C ILE A 141 -5.11 -12.91 -5.96
N PHE A 142 -5.15 -12.30 -7.14
CA PHE A 142 -6.36 -11.66 -7.65
C PHE A 142 -6.46 -11.72 -9.18
N ASN A 143 -7.68 -11.60 -9.70
CA ASN A 143 -7.90 -11.43 -11.13
C ASN A 143 -7.86 -9.94 -11.46
N LEU A 144 -7.05 -9.56 -12.46
CA LEU A 144 -6.95 -8.17 -12.91
C LEU A 144 -7.78 -7.95 -14.17
N PHE A 145 -8.78 -7.07 -14.08
CA PHE A 145 -9.55 -6.59 -15.23
C PHE A 145 -9.21 -5.14 -15.52
N PHE A 146 -8.67 -4.90 -16.72
CA PHE A 146 -8.14 -3.60 -17.10
C PHE A 146 -8.45 -3.25 -18.56
N ASP A 147 -8.48 -1.95 -18.84
CA ASP A 147 -8.53 -1.36 -20.16
C ASP A 147 -7.16 -0.82 -20.54
N ILE A 148 -6.81 -0.95 -21.82
CA ILE A 148 -5.72 -0.22 -22.46
C ILE A 148 -6.33 0.93 -23.25
N ARG A 149 -5.86 2.14 -22.98
CA ARG A 149 -6.30 3.39 -23.61
C ARG A 149 -5.14 4.04 -24.35
N ILE A 150 -5.46 4.89 -25.31
CA ILE A 150 -4.48 5.63 -26.11
C ILE A 150 -4.57 7.14 -25.86
N GLY A 151 -3.41 7.79 -25.76
CA GLY A 151 -3.26 9.25 -25.68
C GLY A 151 -3.55 9.89 -24.31
N ALA A 152 -4.47 9.33 -23.51
CA ALA A 152 -4.78 9.80 -22.15
C ALA A 152 -5.44 8.71 -21.27
N LEU A 153 -5.42 8.89 -19.95
CA LEU A 153 -6.13 8.04 -18.97
C LEU A 153 -7.64 7.92 -19.22
N ASN A 154 -8.27 8.93 -19.81
CA ASN A 154 -9.68 8.93 -20.22
C ASN A 154 -9.85 8.84 -21.75
N GLY A 155 -8.78 8.47 -22.46
CA GLY A 155 -8.77 8.31 -23.89
C GLY A 155 -9.61 7.10 -24.36
N PRO A 156 -9.72 6.91 -25.68
CA PRO A 156 -10.40 5.76 -26.27
C PRO A 156 -9.79 4.45 -25.78
N ILE A 157 -10.64 3.49 -25.44
CA ILE A 157 -10.23 2.11 -25.15
C ILE A 157 -9.90 1.44 -26.48
N ILE A 158 -8.68 0.90 -26.59
CA ILE A 158 -8.24 0.14 -27.76
C ILE A 158 -8.30 -1.38 -27.52
N TRP A 159 -8.25 -1.79 -26.25
CA TRP A 159 -8.33 -3.18 -25.84
C TRP A 159 -8.77 -3.27 -24.37
N SER A 160 -9.49 -4.33 -24.02
CA SER A 160 -9.88 -4.65 -22.64
C SER A 160 -9.51 -6.09 -22.33
N ALA A 161 -9.08 -6.35 -21.10
CA ALA A 161 -8.86 -7.70 -20.62
C ALA A 161 -10.17 -8.51 -20.70
N PRO A 162 -10.15 -9.71 -21.29
CA PRO A 162 -11.31 -10.57 -21.34
C PRO A 162 -11.62 -11.12 -19.93
N PRO A 163 -12.90 -11.36 -19.62
CA PRO A 163 -13.33 -11.84 -18.31
C PRO A 163 -12.92 -13.29 -17.94
N ASN A 164 -12.17 -13.99 -18.80
CA ASN A 164 -11.81 -15.41 -18.62
C ASN A 164 -10.60 -15.84 -19.48
N PRO A 165 -9.60 -16.54 -18.90
CA PRO A 165 -8.80 -16.03 -17.82
C PRO A 165 -7.40 -15.69 -18.35
N PHE A 166 -6.97 -14.46 -18.12
CA PHE A 166 -5.55 -14.23 -17.87
C PHE A 166 -5.18 -14.98 -16.59
N PRO A 167 -3.94 -15.51 -16.45
CA PRO A 167 -3.47 -16.01 -15.18
C PRO A 167 -3.67 -14.94 -14.09
N PRO A 168 -4.08 -15.33 -12.88
CA PRO A 168 -4.24 -14.37 -11.80
C PRO A 168 -2.90 -13.74 -11.48
N MET A 169 -2.95 -12.50 -11.01
CA MET A 169 -1.80 -11.79 -10.47
C MET A 169 -1.46 -12.43 -9.12
N VAL A 170 -0.22 -12.94 -8.96
CA VAL A 170 0.21 -13.63 -7.76
C VAL A 170 1.42 -12.93 -7.16
N SER A 171 1.41 -12.74 -5.85
CA SER A 171 2.57 -12.32 -5.08
C SER A 171 2.73 -13.21 -3.85
N VAL A 172 3.95 -13.69 -3.60
CA VAL A 172 4.23 -14.69 -2.55
C VAL A 172 5.45 -14.31 -1.73
N GLY A 173 5.42 -14.66 -0.45
CA GLY A 173 6.54 -14.50 0.47
C GLY A 173 6.82 -13.04 0.81
N ASN A 174 5.80 -12.20 0.90
CA ASN A 174 5.98 -10.78 1.17
C ASN A 174 5.95 -10.51 2.69
N PRO A 175 6.94 -9.81 3.25
CA PRO A 175 6.91 -9.45 4.66
C PRO A 175 5.91 -8.31 4.93
N TRP A 176 5.33 -8.29 6.13
CA TRP A 176 4.53 -7.17 6.64
C TRP A 176 4.84 -6.87 8.11
N SER A 177 4.57 -5.64 8.55
CA SER A 177 4.73 -5.20 9.94
C SER A 177 3.59 -4.31 10.41
N ARG A 178 3.45 -4.19 11.74
CA ARG A 178 2.61 -3.19 12.41
C ARG A 178 3.14 -1.77 12.25
N ILE A 179 4.45 -1.62 12.11
CA ILE A 179 5.11 -0.33 12.06
C ILE A 179 5.15 0.14 10.60
N PRO A 180 4.64 1.34 10.28
CA PRO A 180 4.77 1.90 8.95
C PRO A 180 6.25 2.06 8.60
N PRO A 181 6.66 1.82 7.35
CA PRO A 181 8.04 2.03 6.94
C PRO A 181 8.52 3.45 7.22
N ASP A 182 9.75 3.55 7.72
CA ASP A 182 10.33 4.82 8.22
C ASP A 182 10.37 5.94 7.16
N ASN A 183 10.32 5.59 5.87
CA ASN A 183 10.24 6.55 4.79
C ASN A 183 9.34 6.00 3.69
N GLY A 184 8.29 6.77 3.39
CA GLY A 184 7.62 6.67 2.11
C GLY A 184 6.28 5.92 2.08
N ALA A 185 5.67 5.61 3.20
CA ALA A 185 4.25 5.26 3.18
C ALA A 185 3.40 6.52 3.01
N VAL A 186 2.45 6.55 2.07
CA VAL A 186 1.35 7.52 2.13
C VAL A 186 0.47 7.12 3.31
N ILE A 187 0.40 7.96 4.34
CA ILE A 187 -0.36 7.68 5.55
C ILE A 187 -1.62 8.53 5.56
N ILE A 188 -2.79 7.88 5.59
CA ILE A 188 -4.09 8.54 5.67
C ILE A 188 -4.88 7.93 6.85
N GLU A 189 -5.29 8.79 7.78
CA GLU A 189 -6.07 8.37 8.96
C GLU A 189 -7.41 7.77 8.54
N GLY A 190 -7.74 6.62 9.11
CA GLY A 190 -8.94 5.85 8.77
C GLY A 190 -8.83 5.00 7.50
N VAL A 191 -7.74 5.14 6.73
CA VAL A 191 -7.51 4.36 5.49
C VAL A 191 -6.51 3.23 5.73
N ASN A 192 -5.31 3.58 6.15
CA ASN A 192 -4.25 2.61 6.46
C ASN A 192 -3.64 2.85 7.84
N ARG A 193 -4.15 3.84 8.58
CA ARG A 193 -3.71 4.17 9.93
C ARG A 193 -4.87 4.41 10.88
N PHE A 194 -4.70 4.00 12.14
CA PHE A 194 -5.69 4.13 13.21
C PHE A 194 -6.99 3.38 12.89
N LEU A 195 -6.91 2.26 12.18
CA LEU A 195 -8.09 1.48 11.79
C LEU A 195 -8.82 0.88 12.99
N LYS A 196 -8.10 0.67 14.10
CA LYS A 196 -8.64 0.21 15.38
C LYS A 196 -8.80 1.31 16.43
N GLY A 197 -8.65 2.58 16.03
CA GLY A 197 -8.74 3.73 16.92
C GLY A 197 -7.38 4.37 17.27
N PRO A 198 -7.40 5.65 17.69
CA PRO A 198 -6.19 6.47 17.90
C PRO A 198 -5.38 6.10 19.15
N GLU A 199 -5.83 5.16 19.97
CA GLU A 199 -5.14 4.62 21.14
C GLU A 199 -4.19 3.46 20.81
N LEU A 200 -4.42 2.77 19.69
CA LEU A 200 -3.58 1.69 19.15
C LEU A 200 -2.69 2.23 18.03
N ARG A 201 -2.04 3.37 18.30
CA ARG A 201 -1.21 4.07 17.32
C ARG A 201 -0.13 3.11 16.83
N ASP A 202 -0.14 2.86 15.52
CA ASP A 202 0.87 2.08 14.81
C ASP A 202 0.70 0.55 14.92
N TRP A 203 -0.54 0.05 15.04
CA TRP A 203 -0.89 -1.38 15.02
C TRP A 203 -1.69 -1.78 13.77
N ASP A 204 -1.39 -1.18 12.64
CA ASP A 204 -2.05 -1.44 11.35
C ASP A 204 -1.28 -2.48 10.53
N PHE A 205 -1.58 -2.65 9.24
CA PHE A 205 -0.89 -3.60 8.35
C PHE A 205 -0.10 -2.82 7.31
N TRP A 206 1.20 -3.06 7.26
CA TRP A 206 2.11 -2.41 6.32
C TRP A 206 2.96 -3.46 5.59
N PRO A 207 2.79 -3.62 4.27
CA PRO A 207 3.74 -4.35 3.45
C PRO A 207 5.16 -3.79 3.61
N ILE A 208 6.17 -4.65 3.66
CA ILE A 208 7.57 -4.21 3.75
C ILE A 208 8.27 -4.44 2.41
N GLY A 209 8.76 -3.35 1.82
CA GLY A 209 9.58 -3.39 0.62
C GLY A 209 8.77 -3.49 -0.67
N PRO A 210 9.43 -3.78 -1.82
CA PRO A 210 8.76 -3.93 -3.10
C PRO A 210 7.81 -5.13 -3.07
N LEU A 211 6.59 -4.90 -3.53
CA LEU A 211 5.61 -5.92 -3.86
C LEU A 211 5.63 -6.18 -5.36
N GLU A 212 5.83 -7.43 -5.75
CA GLU A 212 5.78 -7.87 -7.14
C GLU A 212 4.59 -8.81 -7.30
N HIS A 213 3.64 -8.42 -8.16
CA HIS A 213 2.59 -9.31 -8.63
C HIS A 213 2.95 -9.78 -10.04
N ASP A 214 3.21 -11.08 -10.21
CA ASP A 214 3.47 -11.67 -11.52
C ASP A 214 2.29 -12.54 -11.96
N ALA A 215 1.93 -12.35 -13.22
CA ALA A 215 1.10 -13.26 -13.99
C ALA A 215 1.82 -13.56 -15.31
N THR A 216 2.76 -14.52 -15.32
CA THR A 216 3.50 -15.01 -16.50
C THR A 216 3.62 -13.96 -17.62
N GLY A 217 4.34 -12.86 -17.37
CA GLY A 217 4.56 -11.77 -18.34
C GLY A 217 3.85 -10.43 -18.06
N ALA A 218 3.07 -10.34 -16.98
CA ALA A 218 2.57 -9.08 -16.43
C ALA A 218 3.07 -8.94 -14.97
N GLY A 219 4.28 -8.40 -14.82
CA GLY A 219 4.91 -8.14 -13.52
C GLY A 219 4.64 -6.70 -13.06
N HIS A 220 3.71 -6.50 -12.13
CA HIS A 220 3.52 -5.19 -11.52
C HIS A 220 4.42 -5.08 -10.29
N HIS A 221 5.46 -4.26 -10.36
CA HIS A 221 6.32 -3.96 -9.22
C HIS A 221 5.90 -2.62 -8.63
N VAL A 222 5.67 -2.65 -7.33
CA VAL A 222 5.21 -1.51 -6.56
C VAL A 222 6.07 -1.42 -5.30
N VAL A 223 6.46 -0.22 -4.89
CA VAL A 223 6.96 0.04 -3.52
C VAL A 223 6.10 1.15 -2.95
N GLU A 224 6.16 1.31 -1.64
CA GLU A 224 5.66 2.50 -0.98
C GLU A 224 6.38 3.78 -1.51
N THR A 225 5.59 4.86 -1.69
CA THR A 225 5.96 6.20 -2.20
C THR A 225 7.22 6.83 -1.59
N PRO A 226 8.33 7.08 -2.31
CA PRO A 226 9.44 7.85 -1.73
C PRO A 226 9.01 9.26 -1.30
N GLU A 227 9.35 9.71 -0.07
CA GLU A 227 9.15 11.13 0.30
C GLU A 227 9.98 12.06 -0.61
N PRO A 228 9.53 13.31 -0.86
CA PRO A 228 10.19 14.30 -1.70
C PRO A 228 11.47 14.88 -1.05
N ALA A 229 12.40 14.05 -0.59
CA ALA A 229 13.73 14.47 -0.15
C ALA A 229 14.56 15.05 -1.30
N THR A 230 14.22 14.71 -2.56
CA THR A 230 14.88 15.23 -3.76
C THR A 230 14.68 16.74 -3.93
N MET A 231 13.54 17.29 -3.49
CA MET A 231 13.27 18.74 -3.51
C MET A 231 14.11 19.49 -2.47
N SER A 232 14.34 18.91 -1.29
CA SER A 232 15.15 19.50 -0.22
C SER A 232 16.62 19.62 -0.61
N LEU A 233 17.17 18.61 -1.30
CA LEU A 233 18.54 18.64 -1.82
C LEU A 233 18.71 19.61 -3.00
N LEU A 234 17.70 19.77 -3.86
CA LEU A 234 17.70 20.78 -4.93
C LEU A 234 17.60 22.22 -4.37
N ALA A 235 16.82 22.44 -3.31
CA ALA A 235 16.71 23.74 -2.64
C ALA A 235 18.02 24.13 -1.93
N LEU A 236 18.68 23.17 -1.25
CA LEU A 236 19.98 23.40 -0.62
C LEU A 236 21.10 23.59 -1.66
N GLY A 237 21.07 22.84 -2.77
CA GLY A 237 22.00 23.00 -3.90
C GLY A 237 21.85 24.35 -4.61
N GLY A 238 20.61 24.83 -4.79
CA GLY A 238 20.31 26.15 -5.37
C GLY A 238 20.82 27.32 -4.53
N LEU A 239 20.68 27.23 -3.20
CA LEU A 239 21.21 28.24 -2.27
C LEU A 239 22.75 28.29 -2.27
N ALA A 240 23.41 27.13 -2.42
CA ALA A 240 24.87 27.07 -2.52
C ALA A 240 25.40 27.71 -3.82
N LEU A 241 24.69 27.54 -4.94
CA LEU A 241 25.04 28.15 -6.24
C LEU A 241 24.83 29.67 -6.24
N LEU A 242 23.77 30.18 -5.60
CA LEU A 242 23.52 31.61 -5.46
C LEU A 242 24.57 32.31 -4.58
N ARG A 243 25.12 31.61 -3.57
CA ARG A 243 26.20 32.13 -2.72
C ARG A 243 27.55 32.21 -3.45
N ARG A 244 27.78 31.37 -4.47
CA ARG A 244 29.01 31.36 -5.28
C ARG A 244 29.06 32.47 -6.34
N ARG A 245 27.92 33.03 -6.74
CA ARG A 245 27.83 34.16 -7.70
C ARG A 245 27.96 35.56 -7.08
N ARG A 246 28.13 35.66 -5.76
CA ARG A 246 28.29 36.94 -5.03
C ARG A 246 29.73 37.24 -4.56
N LYS A 247 30.74 36.60 -5.18
CA LYS A 247 32.15 36.95 -5.02
C LYS A 247 32.74 37.33 -6.38
#